data_AF-A0A1F7RSN4-F1
#
_entry.id   AF-A0A1F7RSN4-F1
#
_cell.length_a   1.000
_cell.length_b   1.000
_cell.length_c   1.000
_cell.angle_alpha   90.00
_cell.angle_beta   90.00
_cell.angle_gamma   90.00
#
_symmetry.space_group_name_H-M   'P 1'
#
loop_
_entity.id
_entity.type
_entity.pdbx_description
1 polymer ?
#
loop_
_entity_poly.entity_id
_entity_poly.type
_entity_poly.pdbx_seq_one_letter_code
_entity_poly.pdbx_strand_id
1 'polypeptide(L)'
;MAKEPEEWLRQADYDMDTAKCMFNAKRYFYAVFMCHLSIEKALKGLYQKRLEEIPTKTHNLVYLLNKIGIKPEESVGKFIIKLNEVSIVTRYPEELSKLQKDFTKQVVKDIFSRSMEILKWIKKQF
;
A
#
# COMPACT_ATOMS: atom_id res chain seq x y z
N MET A 1 -3.95 -22.34 -9.10
CA MET A 1 -3.70 -21.48 -10.28
C MET A 1 -3.19 -20.15 -9.79
N ALA A 2 -2.24 -19.53 -10.48
CA ALA A 2 -1.86 -18.15 -10.19
C ALA A 2 -3.07 -17.24 -10.47
N LYS A 3 -3.30 -16.21 -9.65
CA LYS A 3 -4.38 -15.23 -9.92
C LYS A 3 -4.02 -14.46 -11.18
N GLU A 4 -5.00 -14.03 -11.97
CA GLU A 4 -4.74 -13.10 -13.08
C GLU A 4 -4.15 -11.77 -12.52
N PRO A 5 -3.19 -11.12 -13.21
CA PRO A 5 -2.65 -9.82 -12.79
C PRO A 5 -3.74 -8.76 -12.52
N GLU A 6 -4.82 -8.77 -13.30
CA GLU A 6 -5.94 -7.86 -13.17
C GLU A 6 -6.78 -8.13 -11.90
N GLU A 7 -6.80 -9.37 -11.41
CA GLU A 7 -7.45 -9.71 -10.15
C GLU A 7 -6.72 -9.12 -8.93
N TRP A 8 -5.40 -8.95 -9.02
CA TRP A 8 -4.67 -8.19 -8.01
C TRP A 8 -5.06 -6.71 -7.99
N LEU A 9 -5.30 -6.10 -9.16
CA LEU A 9 -5.75 -4.71 -9.23
C LEU A 9 -7.15 -4.53 -8.64
N ARG A 10 -8.08 -5.45 -8.88
CA ARG A 10 -9.42 -5.40 -8.27
C ARG A 10 -9.35 -5.46 -6.75
N GLN A 11 -8.51 -6.35 -6.20
CA GLN A 11 -8.32 -6.41 -4.75
C GLN A 11 -7.60 -5.17 -4.21
N ALA A 12 -6.69 -4.56 -4.97
CA ALA A 12 -6.06 -3.30 -4.59
C ALA A 12 -7.08 -2.17 -4.49
N ASP A 13 -8.03 -2.08 -5.42
CA ASP A 13 -9.12 -1.11 -5.38
C ASP A 13 -10.04 -1.34 -4.18
N TYR A 14 -10.44 -2.60 -3.96
CA TYR A 14 -11.26 -2.99 -2.82
C TYR A 14 -10.60 -2.60 -1.48
N ASP A 15 -9.29 -2.81 -1.35
CA ASP A 15 -8.54 -2.42 -0.16
C ASP A 15 -8.47 -0.89 0.00
N MET A 16 -8.35 -0.14 -1.09
CA MET A 16 -8.35 1.33 -1.06
C MET A 16 -9.71 1.89 -0.64
N ASP A 17 -10.80 1.30 -1.12
CA ASP A 17 -12.15 1.63 -0.69
C ASP A 17 -12.35 1.29 0.80
N THR A 18 -11.79 0.16 1.25
CA THR A 18 -11.79 -0.19 2.67
C THR A 18 -10.98 0.81 3.49
N ALA A 19 -9.83 1.28 3.01
CA ALA A 19 -9.04 2.32 3.67
C ALA A 19 -9.86 3.61 3.86
N LYS A 20 -10.64 4.00 2.85
CA LYS A 20 -11.56 5.14 2.92
C LYS A 20 -12.63 4.94 4.00
N CYS A 21 -13.25 3.76 4.07
CA CYS A 21 -14.22 3.41 5.11
C CYS A 21 -13.61 3.50 6.52
N MET A 22 -12.39 2.97 6.71
CA MET A 22 -11.68 3.05 7.98
C MET A 22 -11.34 4.49 8.38
N PHE A 23 -10.92 5.32 7.41
CA PHE A 23 -10.67 6.73 7.65
C PHE A 23 -11.93 7.48 8.12
N ASN A 24 -13.06 7.26 7.45
CA ASN A 24 -14.34 7.86 7.80
C ASN A 24 -14.83 7.42 9.18
N ALA A 25 -14.61 6.14 9.53
CA ALA A 25 -14.91 5.59 10.84
C ALA A 25 -13.91 6.01 11.95
N LYS A 26 -12.94 6.89 11.64
CA LYS A 26 -11.86 7.33 12.55
C LYS A 26 -10.94 6.20 13.03
N ARG A 27 -10.90 5.10 12.28
CA ARG A 27 -10.00 3.95 12.50
C ARG A 27 -8.68 4.17 11.76
N TYR A 28 -7.96 5.20 12.20
CA TYR A 28 -6.89 5.82 11.41
C TYR A 28 -5.71 4.91 11.06
N PHE A 29 -5.12 4.22 12.03
CA PHE A 29 -3.99 3.33 11.75
C PHE A 29 -4.42 2.13 10.90
N TYR A 30 -5.67 1.67 11.01
CA TYR A 30 -6.22 0.66 10.10
C TYR A 30 -6.40 1.19 8.67
N ALA A 31 -6.77 2.46 8.50
CA ALA A 31 -6.79 3.08 7.17
C ALA A 31 -5.40 3.08 6.52
N VAL A 32 -4.35 3.37 7.30
CA VAL A 32 -2.95 3.30 6.83
C VAL A 32 -2.55 1.86 6.48
N PHE A 33 -2.93 0.89 7.31
CA PHE A 33 -2.66 -0.52 7.04
C PHE A 33 -3.32 -0.98 5.72
N MET A 34 -4.58 -0.59 5.49
CA MET A 34 -5.29 -0.89 4.24
C MET A 34 -4.67 -0.19 3.02
N CYS A 35 -4.14 1.04 3.18
CA CYS A 35 -3.38 1.69 2.11
C CYS A 35 -2.15 0.86 1.72
N HIS A 36 -1.41 0.34 2.70
CA HIS A 36 -0.26 -0.52 2.43
C HIS A 36 -0.66 -1.80 1.68
N LEU A 37 -1.72 -2.49 2.11
CA LEU A 37 -2.20 -3.71 1.43
C LEU A 37 -2.65 -3.43 -0.01
N SER A 38 -3.35 -2.32 -0.24
CA SER A 38 -3.75 -1.89 -1.58
C SER A 38 -2.54 -1.74 -2.51
N ILE A 39 -1.51 -1.00 -2.06
CA ILE A 39 -0.28 -0.79 -2.83
C ILE A 39 0.49 -2.10 -3.04
N GLU A 40 0.59 -2.94 -2.01
CA GLU A 40 1.22 -4.26 -2.11
C GLU A 40 0.58 -5.12 -3.19
N LYS A 41 -0.76 -5.21 -3.18
CA LYS A 41 -1.51 -6.00 -4.17
C LYS A 41 -1.33 -5.46 -5.57
N ALA A 42 -1.39 -4.13 -5.75
CA ALA A 42 -1.13 -3.53 -7.05
C ALA A 42 0.28 -3.84 -7.57
N LEU A 43 1.30 -3.76 -6.72
CA LEU A 43 2.68 -4.14 -7.08
C LEU A 43 2.81 -5.63 -7.39
N LYS A 44 2.12 -6.51 -6.64
CA LYS A 44 2.12 -7.97 -6.91
C LYS A 44 1.47 -8.30 -8.26
N GLY A 45 0.39 -7.62 -8.61
CA GLY A 45 -0.19 -7.73 -9.94
C GLY A 45 0.78 -7.29 -11.03
N LEU A 46 1.45 -6.15 -10.84
CA LEU A 46 2.43 -5.63 -11.80
C LEU A 46 3.67 -6.54 -11.93
N TYR A 47 4.14 -7.10 -10.82
CA TYR A 47 5.18 -8.13 -10.77
C TYR A 47 4.80 -9.30 -11.67
N GLN A 48 3.61 -9.85 -11.45
CA GLN A 48 3.14 -11.00 -12.22
C GLN A 48 2.97 -10.67 -13.70
N LYS A 49 2.48 -9.46 -14.03
CA LYS A 49 2.31 -9.00 -15.41
C LYS A 49 3.63 -8.84 -16.16
N ARG A 50 4.65 -8.27 -15.52
CA ARG A 50 5.92 -7.92 -16.17
C ARG A 50 6.94 -9.04 -16.18
N LEU A 51 6.93 -9.88 -15.15
CA LEU A 51 7.92 -10.95 -14.98
C LEU A 51 7.36 -12.33 -15.33
N GLU A 52 6.05 -12.45 -15.57
CA GLU A 52 5.35 -13.73 -15.81
C GLU A 52 5.56 -14.75 -14.68
N GLU A 53 5.86 -14.25 -13.48
CA GLU A 53 6.19 -15.03 -12.29
C GLU A 53 5.15 -14.84 -11.19
N ILE A 54 4.97 -15.86 -10.35
CA ILE A 54 4.17 -15.73 -9.13
C ILE A 54 4.91 -14.81 -8.16
N PRO A 55 4.29 -13.71 -7.69
CA PRO A 55 4.94 -12.79 -6.78
C PRO A 55 5.30 -13.47 -5.47
N THR A 56 6.48 -13.14 -4.93
CA THR A 56 6.95 -13.71 -3.67
C THR A 56 6.00 -13.37 -2.52
N LYS A 57 5.91 -14.26 -1.53
CA LYS A 57 5.12 -14.06 -0.31
C LYS A 57 5.83 -13.06 0.62
N THR A 58 5.83 -11.79 0.22
CA THR A 58 6.41 -10.67 0.96
C THR A 58 5.39 -9.53 1.09
N HIS A 59 5.61 -8.69 2.10
CA HIS A 59 4.90 -7.42 2.32
C HIS A 59 5.80 -6.21 2.07
N ASN A 60 7.04 -6.44 1.60
CA ASN A 60 8.00 -5.38 1.40
C ASN A 60 7.78 -4.70 0.04
N LEU A 61 7.23 -3.48 0.06
CA LEU A 61 6.92 -2.71 -1.15
C LEU A 61 8.18 -2.34 -1.94
N VAL A 62 9.27 -2.02 -1.23
CA VAL A 62 10.56 -1.64 -1.83
C VAL A 62 11.17 -2.82 -2.57
N TYR A 63 11.10 -4.01 -1.97
CA TYR A 63 11.54 -5.25 -2.62
C TYR A 63 10.76 -5.51 -3.91
N LEU A 64 9.42 -5.38 -3.87
CA LEU A 64 8.58 -5.61 -5.06
C LEU A 64 8.94 -4.65 -6.19
N LEU A 65 9.07 -3.34 -5.91
CA LEU A 65 9.52 -2.35 -6.90
C LEU A 65 10.86 -2.70 -7.53
N ASN A 66 11.85 -3.02 -6.69
CA ASN A 66 13.20 -3.35 -7.16
C ASN A 66 13.20 -4.59 -8.06
N LYS A 67 12.39 -5.61 -7.73
CA LYS A 67 12.25 -6.81 -8.56
C LYS A 67 11.56 -6.53 -9.90
N ILE A 68 10.53 -5.69 -9.91
CA ILE A 68 9.85 -5.28 -11.15
C ILE A 68 10.80 -4.45 -12.04
N GLY A 69 11.84 -3.82 -11.47
CA GLY A 69 12.80 -3.00 -12.21
C GLY A 69 12.30 -1.60 -12.55
N ILE A 70 11.24 -1.12 -11.89
CA ILE A 70 10.69 0.22 -12.06
C ILE A 70 11.27 1.19 -11.03
N LYS A 71 11.70 2.35 -11.51
CA LYS A 71 12.21 3.44 -10.68
C LYS A 71 11.17 4.56 -10.63
N PRO A 72 10.43 4.72 -9.53
CA PRO A 72 9.58 5.88 -9.35
C PRO A 72 10.41 7.15 -9.22
N GLU A 73 9.76 8.30 -9.43
CA GLU A 73 10.32 9.58 -9.01
C GLU A 73 10.60 9.60 -7.50
N GLU A 74 11.54 10.44 -7.08
CA GLU A 74 12.07 10.45 -5.72
C GLU A 74 10.98 10.66 -4.66
N SER A 75 10.02 11.54 -4.93
CA SER A 75 8.83 11.81 -4.09
C SER A 75 7.99 10.56 -3.83
N VAL A 76 7.72 9.78 -4.87
CA VAL A 76 6.95 8.53 -4.82
C VAL A 76 7.77 7.45 -4.12
N GLY A 77 9.05 7.29 -4.48
CA GLY A 77 9.95 6.32 -3.86
C GLY A 77 10.07 6.53 -2.35
N LYS A 78 10.30 7.77 -1.91
CA LYS A 78 10.34 8.14 -0.48
C LYS A 78 9.04 7.81 0.25
N PHE A 79 7.89 8.01 -0.40
CA PHE A 79 6.61 7.65 0.22
C PHE A 79 6.44 6.14 0.36
N ILE A 80 6.82 5.37 -0.66
CA ILE A 80 6.66 3.92 -0.62
C ILE A 80 7.51 3.32 0.51
N ILE A 81 8.72 3.84 0.73
CA ILE A 81 9.55 3.50 1.89
C ILE A 81 8.81 3.83 3.19
N LYS A 82 8.32 5.07 3.34
CA LYS A 82 7.56 5.49 4.52
C LYS A 82 6.34 4.60 4.77
N LEU A 83 5.55 4.31 3.74
CA LEU A 83 4.35 3.48 3.82
C LEU A 83 4.69 2.04 4.24
N ASN A 84 5.82 1.52 3.75
CA ASN A 84 6.32 0.19 4.11
C ASN A 84 6.71 0.08 5.58
N GLU A 85 7.31 1.13 6.15
CA GLU A 85 7.70 1.18 7.57
C GLU A 85 6.48 1.34 8.48
N VAL A 86 5.61 2.31 8.20
CA VAL A 86 4.45 2.57 9.07
C VAL A 86 3.48 1.38 9.11
N SER A 87 3.39 0.58 8.05
CA SER A 87 2.50 -0.60 8.04
C SER A 87 2.90 -1.65 9.08
N ILE A 88 4.19 -1.78 9.41
CA ILE A 88 4.68 -2.69 10.46
C ILE A 88 4.17 -2.20 11.82
N VAL A 89 4.34 -0.91 12.10
CA VAL A 89 3.92 -0.28 13.36
C VAL A 89 2.41 -0.43 13.58
N THR A 90 1.60 -0.31 12.52
CA THR A 90 0.14 -0.45 12.64
C THR A 90 -0.35 -1.85 12.98
N ARG A 91 0.47 -2.90 12.76
CA ARG A 91 0.11 -4.30 13.04
C ARG A 91 0.39 -4.72 14.48
N TYR A 92 1.45 -4.18 15.06
CA TYR A 92 1.93 -4.54 16.39
C TYR A 92 2.23 -3.29 17.21
N PRO A 93 1.20 -2.52 17.60
CA PRO A 93 1.41 -1.39 18.51
C PRO A 93 1.93 -1.90 19.84
N GLU A 94 3.06 -1.36 20.29
CA GLU A 94 3.49 -1.52 21.69
C GLU A 94 2.45 -0.90 22.64
N GLU A 95 1.95 0.29 22.29
CA GLU A 95 0.87 0.98 22.99
C GLU A 95 -0.15 1.53 22.01
N LEU A 96 -1.39 1.03 22.09
CA LEU A 96 -2.50 1.49 21.23
C LEU A 96 -2.80 2.98 21.41
N SER A 97 -2.73 3.48 22.65
CA SER A 97 -3.01 4.88 22.99
C SER A 97 -2.00 5.83 22.34
N LYS A 98 -0.72 5.45 22.31
CA LYS A 98 0.35 6.19 21.65
C LYS A 98 0.16 6.19 20.13
N LEU A 99 -0.12 5.02 19.55
CA LEU A 99 -0.41 4.91 18.12
C LEU A 99 -1.58 5.80 17.70
N GLN A 100 -2.65 5.84 18.49
CA GLN A 100 -3.80 6.69 18.21
C GLN A 100 -3.48 8.20 18.26
N LYS A 101 -2.53 8.62 19.09
CA LYS A 101 -2.05 10.01 19.15
C LYS A 101 -1.21 10.37 17.92
N ASP A 102 -0.36 9.46 17.46
CA ASP A 102 0.53 9.69 16.32
C ASP A 102 -0.25 9.71 14.99
N PHE A 103 -1.21 8.80 14.82
CA PHE A 103 -2.06 8.69 13.63
C PHE A 103 -3.27 9.64 13.70
N THR A 104 -3.00 10.95 13.74
CA THR A 104 -4.05 11.97 13.71
C THR A 104 -4.81 11.97 12.38
N LYS A 105 -6.00 12.59 12.36
CA LYS A 105 -6.80 12.76 11.14
C LYS A 105 -6.00 13.38 9.99
N GLN A 106 -5.19 14.40 10.28
CA GLN A 106 -4.43 15.11 9.26
C GLN A 106 -3.30 14.24 8.70
N VAL A 107 -2.56 13.55 9.57
CA VAL A 107 -1.50 12.62 9.17
C VAL A 107 -2.05 11.51 8.29
N VAL A 108 -3.18 10.90 8.70
CA VAL A 108 -3.77 9.79 7.94
C VAL A 108 -4.41 10.25 6.65
N LYS A 109 -4.98 11.47 6.61
CA LYS A 109 -5.48 12.07 5.37
C LYS A 109 -4.37 12.26 4.34
N ASP A 110 -3.19 12.72 4.75
CA ASP A 110 -2.02 12.84 3.88
C ASP A 110 -1.58 11.47 3.35
N ILE A 111 -1.41 10.49 4.23
CA ILE A 111 -1.03 9.13 3.85
C ILE A 111 -2.04 8.52 2.88
N PHE A 112 -3.34 8.63 3.18
CA PHE A 112 -4.41 8.13 2.33
C PHE A 112 -4.40 8.79 0.95
N SER A 113 -4.26 10.12 0.89
CA SER A 113 -4.25 10.87 -0.37
C SER A 113 -3.08 10.48 -1.27
N ARG A 114 -1.87 10.41 -0.70
CA ARG A 114 -0.68 9.98 -1.41
C ARG A 114 -0.74 8.51 -1.82
N SER A 115 -1.36 7.65 -1.02
CA SER A 115 -1.56 6.24 -1.38
C SER A 115 -2.51 6.10 -2.58
N MET A 116 -3.56 6.92 -2.68
CA MET A 116 -4.42 6.95 -3.88
C MET A 116 -3.65 7.38 -5.14
N GLU A 117 -2.78 8.38 -5.02
CA GLU A 117 -1.93 8.84 -6.14
C GLU A 117 -0.98 7.74 -6.61
N ILE A 118 -0.37 7.01 -5.66
CA ILE A 118 0.54 5.92 -5.97
C ILE A 118 -0.18 4.73 -6.57
N LEU A 119 -1.38 4.38 -6.08
CA LEU A 119 -2.19 3.33 -6.69
C LEU A 119 -2.49 3.67 -8.16
N LYS A 120 -2.87 4.92 -8.45
CA LYS A 120 -3.07 5.41 -9.82
C LYS A 120 -1.79 5.35 -10.63
N TRP A 121 -0.65 5.71 -10.04
CA TRP A 121 0.66 5.64 -10.70
C TRP A 121 1.04 4.20 -11.06
N ILE A 122 0.88 3.23 -10.14
CA ILE A 122 1.16 1.81 -10.39
C ILE A 122 0.28 1.29 -11.53
N LYS A 123 -1.01 1.63 -11.53
CA LYS A 123 -1.94 1.24 -12.59
C LYS A 123 -1.57 1.77 -13.98
N LYS A 124 -0.85 2.89 -14.07
CA LYS A 124 -0.34 3.39 -15.37
C LYS A 124 0.86 2.60 -15.89
N GLN A 125 1.48 1.76 -15.07
CA GLN A 125 2.63 0.94 -15.44
C GLN A 125 2.24 -0.46 -15.94
N PHE A 126 0.95 -0.80 -15.82
CA PHE A 126 0.37 -2.11 -16.13
C PHE A 126 0.25 -2.38 -17.62
#